data_AF-A0A519SNS1-F1
#
_entry.id   AF-A0A519SNS1-F1
#
_cell.length_a   1.000
_cell.length_b   1.000
_cell.length_c   1.000
_cell.angle_alpha   90.00
_cell.angle_beta   90.00
_cell.angle_gamma   90.00
#
_symmetry.space_group_name_H-M   'P 1'
#
loop_
_entity.id
_entity.type
_entity.pdbx_description
1 polymer ?
#
loop_
_entity_poly.entity_id
_entity_poly.type
_entity_poly.pdbx_seq_one_letter_code
_entity_poly.pdbx_strand_id
1 'polypeptide(L)'
;MLPDLTHYPVNWVDGMKISRRHFTETDQATTDHLRDATALLLRPDFYGLLPAPNELGSPAAFELLLSVDAQNEVQARLTQCRAVTAGGARIEIVPSAAPLTLRTSLAQLLAAYSLTATEGLRLSVVVLVNPFERVPAGTPAPDETPPRHPYNRPSYSLSLVPTSQLGSATFALVIGELLYAEGALRPVAQYIPPSMALASHPALLQALHQLDFQLAELETDAFKIIHKVKMRPDKRSPLADLVRELAERTVQALAQQLTTLRLLAAAQPPSYLLDALLRVAKPIKTSLDMLTEAEREELLKYFEQWSETPPAVLLSALQGAVTLTYNHHRVHEHLQQQQQLWQLLGLIFRQLSQLEYIGKNREGWQTFINENPVADHPIIAPVPEPRAGGVGLRWNPF
;
A
#
# COMPACT_ATOMS: atom_id res chain seq x y z
N MET A 1 16.20 2.16 -9.50
CA MET A 1 17.12 2.00 -10.64
C MET A 1 18.07 0.89 -10.29
N LEU A 2 18.33 -0.03 -11.23
CA LEU A 2 19.31 -1.08 -11.03
C LEU A 2 20.69 -0.41 -10.91
N PRO A 3 21.44 -0.63 -9.82
CA PRO A 3 22.76 -0.03 -9.69
C PRO A 3 23.76 -0.70 -10.64
N ASP A 4 24.77 0.04 -11.09
CA ASP A 4 25.85 -0.53 -11.89
C ASP A 4 26.71 -1.52 -11.09
N LEU A 5 27.28 -2.50 -11.81
CA LEU A 5 28.34 -3.35 -11.31
C LEU A 5 29.62 -2.54 -11.14
N THR A 6 30.28 -2.73 -10.00
CA THR A 6 31.50 -2.01 -9.60
C THR A 6 32.67 -2.96 -9.32
N HIS A 7 32.40 -4.23 -9.05
CA HIS A 7 33.42 -5.25 -8.79
C HIS A 7 33.34 -6.36 -9.85
N TYR A 8 34.46 -6.63 -10.51
CA TYR A 8 34.57 -7.60 -11.60
C TYR A 8 35.43 -8.81 -11.21
N PRO A 9 35.20 -9.98 -11.82
CA PRO A 9 36.00 -11.17 -11.55
C PRO A 9 37.50 -10.93 -11.81
N VAL A 10 38.34 -11.53 -10.96
CA VAL A 10 39.79 -11.51 -11.16
C VAL A 10 40.14 -12.27 -12.44
N ASN A 11 40.93 -11.63 -13.31
CA ASN A 11 41.45 -12.27 -14.51
C ASN A 11 42.65 -13.17 -14.17
N TRP A 12 42.38 -14.45 -13.90
CA TRP A 12 43.40 -15.44 -13.56
C TRP A 12 44.19 -15.87 -14.81
N VAL A 13 45.52 -15.86 -14.70
CA VAL A 13 46.43 -16.35 -15.74
C VAL A 13 47.47 -17.30 -15.14
N ASP A 14 47.95 -18.25 -15.93
CA ASP A 14 48.94 -19.23 -15.46
C ASP A 14 50.25 -18.54 -15.01
N GLY A 15 50.85 -19.05 -13.94
CA GLY A 15 52.04 -18.46 -13.31
C GLY A 15 51.81 -17.16 -12.52
N MET A 16 50.57 -16.68 -12.38
CA MET A 16 50.25 -15.47 -11.62
C MET A 16 50.52 -15.66 -10.11
N LYS A 17 51.20 -14.69 -9.49
CA LYS A 17 51.42 -14.67 -8.03
C LYS A 17 50.11 -14.37 -7.30
N ILE A 18 49.72 -15.26 -6.39
CA ILE A 18 48.46 -15.15 -5.63
C ILE A 18 48.68 -14.32 -4.35
N SER A 19 47.72 -13.46 -4.01
CA SER A 19 47.74 -12.66 -2.80
C SER A 19 46.34 -12.56 -2.19
N ARG A 20 46.24 -12.11 -0.93
CA ARG A 20 44.96 -11.81 -0.24
C ARG A 20 44.04 -10.92 -1.06
N ARG A 21 44.62 -9.99 -1.84
CA ARG A 21 43.86 -9.05 -2.67
C ARG A 21 42.98 -9.78 -3.70
N HIS A 22 43.52 -10.76 -4.40
CA HIS A 22 42.77 -11.50 -5.44
C HIS A 22 41.57 -12.26 -4.86
N PHE A 23 41.70 -12.84 -3.66
CA PHE A 23 40.57 -13.44 -2.97
C PHE A 23 39.53 -12.40 -2.57
N THR A 24 39.97 -11.24 -2.07
CA THR A 24 39.07 -10.15 -1.68
C THR A 24 38.27 -9.62 -2.87
N GLU A 25 38.93 -9.42 -4.02
CA GLU A 25 38.31 -8.97 -5.27
C GLU A 25 37.33 -10.02 -5.82
N THR A 26 37.70 -11.31 -5.78
CA THR A 26 36.83 -12.42 -6.24
C THR A 26 35.53 -12.50 -5.42
N ASP A 27 35.64 -12.41 -4.09
CA ASP A 27 34.49 -12.39 -3.19
C ASP A 27 33.61 -11.14 -3.40
N GLN A 28 34.22 -9.96 -3.63
CA GLN A 28 33.49 -8.72 -3.88
C GLN A 28 32.75 -8.79 -5.21
N ALA A 29 33.38 -9.30 -6.27
CA ALA A 29 32.72 -9.55 -7.56
C ALA A 29 31.55 -10.52 -7.40
N THR A 30 31.74 -11.61 -6.66
CA THR A 30 30.66 -12.58 -6.36
C THR A 30 29.50 -11.90 -5.62
N THR A 31 29.82 -11.07 -4.62
CA THR A 31 28.83 -10.31 -3.84
C THR A 31 28.07 -9.32 -4.71
N ASP A 32 28.75 -8.59 -5.60
CA ASP A 32 28.14 -7.61 -6.51
C ASP A 32 27.19 -8.31 -7.48
N HIS A 33 27.63 -9.42 -8.09
CA HIS A 33 26.78 -10.24 -8.98
C HIS A 33 25.57 -10.86 -8.27
N LEU A 34 25.70 -11.33 -7.03
CA LEU A 34 24.57 -11.86 -6.26
C LEU A 34 23.54 -10.77 -5.92
N ARG A 35 24.02 -9.60 -5.52
CA ARG A 35 23.21 -8.41 -5.25
C ARG A 35 22.51 -7.95 -6.53
N ASP A 36 23.21 -7.91 -7.67
CA ASP A 36 22.65 -7.55 -8.97
C ASP A 36 21.56 -8.54 -9.43
N ALA A 37 21.85 -9.85 -9.36
CA ALA A 37 20.88 -10.90 -9.66
C ALA A 37 19.60 -10.79 -8.80
N THR A 38 19.75 -10.42 -7.53
CA THR A 38 18.60 -10.14 -6.65
C THR A 38 17.85 -8.89 -7.11
N ALA A 39 18.56 -7.81 -7.40
CA ALA A 39 17.98 -6.52 -7.80
C ALA A 39 17.19 -6.60 -9.12
N LEU A 40 17.59 -7.47 -10.05
CA LEU A 40 16.87 -7.73 -11.31
C LEU A 40 15.41 -8.19 -11.11
N LEU A 41 15.12 -8.83 -9.98
CA LEU A 41 13.78 -9.33 -9.64
C LEU A 41 12.97 -8.33 -8.80
N LEU A 42 13.58 -7.23 -8.37
CA LEU A 42 12.92 -6.21 -7.56
C LEU A 42 12.17 -5.22 -8.43
N ARG A 43 11.09 -4.69 -7.86
CA ARG A 43 10.26 -3.63 -8.48
C ARG A 43 10.08 -2.51 -7.45
N PRO A 44 9.70 -1.29 -7.86
CA PRO A 44 9.50 -0.18 -6.91
C PRO A 44 8.48 -0.47 -5.79
N ASP A 45 7.59 -1.43 -5.99
CA ASP A 45 6.58 -1.89 -5.03
C ASP A 45 6.94 -3.21 -4.33
N PHE A 46 8.12 -3.78 -4.62
CA PHE A 46 8.52 -5.12 -4.21
C PHE A 46 9.99 -5.14 -3.75
N TYR A 47 10.23 -4.59 -2.56
CA TYR A 47 11.47 -4.71 -1.79
C TYR A 47 11.17 -4.47 -0.30
N GLY A 48 12.18 -4.52 0.56
CA GLY A 48 12.05 -4.19 1.98
C GLY A 48 11.99 -5.42 2.87
N LEU A 49 11.16 -5.36 3.92
CA LEU A 49 11.06 -6.42 4.93
C LEU A 49 10.69 -7.76 4.30
N LEU A 50 11.29 -8.83 4.81
CA LEU A 50 11.03 -10.20 4.41
C LEU A 50 10.07 -10.88 5.40
N PRO A 51 9.24 -11.83 4.93
CA PRO A 51 8.40 -12.63 5.82
C PRO A 51 9.26 -13.42 6.83
N ALA A 52 8.83 -13.43 8.09
CA ALA A 52 9.34 -14.38 9.07
C ALA A 52 8.62 -15.73 8.88
N PRO A 53 9.25 -16.85 9.29
CA PRO A 53 8.52 -18.10 9.48
C PRO A 53 7.35 -17.87 10.44
N ASN A 54 6.14 -18.29 10.05
CA ASN A 54 4.94 -18.21 10.87
C ASN A 54 4.87 -19.37 11.89
N GLU A 55 5.98 -19.66 12.58
CA GLU A 55 6.04 -20.68 13.63
C GLU A 55 5.84 -20.03 15.00
N LEU A 56 5.08 -20.70 15.86
CA LEU A 56 4.82 -20.22 17.22
C LEU A 56 6.14 -20.02 17.98
N GLY A 57 6.43 -18.80 18.42
CA GLY A 57 7.68 -18.45 19.09
C GLY A 57 8.84 -18.03 18.17
N SER A 58 8.63 -17.96 16.85
CA SER A 58 9.61 -17.36 15.95
C SER A 58 9.83 -15.87 16.26
N PRO A 59 11.09 -15.40 16.28
CA PRO A 59 11.39 -13.99 16.53
C PRO A 59 10.87 -13.14 15.36
N ALA A 60 10.26 -11.98 15.68
CA ALA A 60 9.69 -11.08 14.68
C ALA A 60 10.73 -10.67 13.62
N ALA A 61 10.41 -10.67 12.32
CA ALA A 61 11.39 -10.31 11.28
C ALA A 61 12.01 -8.90 11.44
N PHE A 62 11.37 -8.04 12.22
CA PHE A 62 11.72 -6.63 12.37
C PHE A 62 11.38 -6.14 13.78
N GLU A 63 12.31 -5.44 14.42
CA GLU A 63 12.12 -4.80 15.72
C GLU A 63 12.95 -3.51 15.82
N LEU A 64 12.25 -2.37 15.78
CA LEU A 64 12.80 -1.02 15.95
C LEU A 64 12.18 -0.36 17.17
N LEU A 65 13.02 0.07 18.11
CA LEU A 65 12.65 1.00 19.16
C LEU A 65 13.04 2.42 18.73
N LEU A 66 12.04 3.27 18.51
CA LEU A 66 12.22 4.67 18.13
C LEU A 66 11.54 5.57 19.18
N SER A 67 12.33 6.41 19.83
CA SER A 67 11.86 7.30 20.90
C SER A 67 12.41 8.71 20.71
N VAL A 68 11.60 9.70 21.08
CA VAL A 68 12.01 11.10 21.19
C VAL A 68 11.67 11.57 22.60
N ASP A 69 12.62 12.19 23.30
CA ASP A 69 12.40 12.71 24.64
C ASP A 69 11.89 14.17 24.65
N ALA A 70 11.66 14.71 25.84
CA ALA A 70 11.16 16.07 26.02
C ALA A 70 12.15 17.16 25.55
N GLN A 71 13.43 16.82 25.39
CA GLN A 71 14.48 17.71 24.89
C GLN A 71 14.65 17.59 23.37
N ASN A 72 13.78 16.83 22.69
CA ASN A 72 13.90 16.46 21.27
C ASN A 72 15.20 15.69 20.95
N GLU A 73 15.73 14.93 21.92
CA GLU A 73 16.74 13.92 21.66
C GLU A 73 16.05 12.67 21.09
N VAL A 74 16.57 12.21 19.96
CA VAL A 74 16.09 11.06 19.21
C VAL A 74 17.01 9.88 19.50
N GLN A 75 16.40 8.76 19.87
CA GLN A 75 17.08 7.48 19.97
C GLN A 75 16.39 6.45 19.07
N ALA A 76 17.15 5.88 18.14
CA ALA A 76 16.75 4.74 17.34
C ALA A 76 17.60 3.52 17.72
N ARG A 77 16.96 2.39 17.98
CA ARG A 77 17.62 1.12 18.30
C ARG A 77 16.97 -0.01 17.50
N LEU A 78 17.74 -0.60 16.59
CA LEU A 78 17.33 -1.72 15.75
C LEU A 78 17.99 -3.01 16.26
N THR A 79 17.16 -3.92 16.79
CA THR A 79 17.61 -5.21 17.34
C THR A 79 17.46 -6.35 16.33
N GLN A 80 16.47 -6.27 15.45
CA GLN A 80 16.22 -7.27 14.43
C GLN A 80 15.74 -6.63 13.13
N CYS A 81 16.26 -7.10 12.00
CA CYS A 81 15.81 -6.69 10.67
C CYS A 81 16.24 -7.72 9.63
N ARG A 82 15.26 -8.34 8.97
CA ARG A 82 15.48 -9.16 7.77
C ARG A 82 14.83 -8.48 6.58
N ALA A 83 15.65 -7.96 5.69
CA ALA A 83 15.15 -7.18 4.56
C ALA A 83 16.05 -7.29 3.32
N VAL A 84 15.55 -6.77 2.20
CA VAL A 84 16.29 -6.51 0.96
C VAL A 84 16.09 -5.05 0.56
N THR A 85 17.17 -4.34 0.27
CA THR A 85 17.12 -2.95 -0.23
C THR A 85 16.69 -2.90 -1.70
N ALA A 86 16.25 -1.74 -2.20
CA ALA A 86 15.86 -1.58 -3.61
C ALA A 86 17.00 -1.88 -4.60
N GLY A 87 18.25 -1.81 -4.17
CA GLY A 87 19.45 -2.15 -4.95
C GLY A 87 19.92 -3.60 -4.79
N GLY A 88 19.11 -4.48 -4.19
CA GLY A 88 19.37 -5.92 -4.08
C GLY A 88 20.25 -6.35 -2.91
N ALA A 89 20.74 -5.43 -2.08
CA ALA A 89 21.55 -5.79 -0.92
C ALA A 89 20.68 -6.38 0.20
N ARG A 90 21.08 -7.54 0.72
CA ARG A 90 20.44 -8.24 1.84
C ARG A 90 20.85 -7.62 3.18
N ILE A 91 19.87 -7.34 4.03
CA ILE A 91 20.05 -6.90 5.42
C ILE A 91 19.67 -8.05 6.34
N GLU A 92 20.63 -8.55 7.12
CA GLU A 92 20.42 -9.61 8.11
C GLU A 92 20.96 -9.15 9.47
N ILE A 93 20.06 -8.61 10.29
CA ILE A 93 20.31 -8.22 11.68
C ILE A 93 19.49 -9.14 12.56
N VAL A 94 20.17 -9.93 13.39
CA VAL A 94 19.57 -10.94 14.26
C VAL A 94 19.67 -10.53 15.73
N PRO A 95 18.75 -10.96 16.60
CA PRO A 95 18.72 -10.58 18.02
C PRO A 95 20.00 -10.93 18.81
N SER A 96 20.74 -11.96 18.38
CA SER A 96 22.00 -12.37 19.01
C SER A 96 23.17 -11.44 18.70
N ALA A 97 23.04 -10.56 17.70
CA ALA A 97 24.06 -9.58 17.36
C ALA A 97 23.91 -8.30 18.19
N ALA A 98 25.00 -7.54 18.31
CA ALA A 98 24.92 -6.20 18.89
C ALA A 98 23.93 -5.34 18.07
N PRO A 99 22.98 -4.67 18.74
CA PRO A 99 21.95 -3.87 18.08
C PRO A 99 22.56 -2.61 17.47
N LEU A 100 22.01 -2.16 16.36
CA LEU A 100 22.37 -0.86 15.81
C LEU A 100 21.69 0.23 16.62
N THR A 101 22.44 1.24 17.01
CA THR A 101 21.91 2.38 17.78
C THR A 101 22.34 3.68 17.14
N LEU A 102 21.43 4.65 17.13
CA LEU A 102 21.68 6.02 16.73
C LEU A 102 21.10 6.94 17.79
N ARG A 103 21.87 7.93 18.19
CA ARG A 103 21.46 9.02 19.09
C ARG A 103 21.79 10.34 18.42
N THR A 104 20.82 11.23 18.36
CA THR A 104 20.96 12.57 17.77
C THR A 104 19.89 13.48 18.33
N SER A 105 19.93 14.78 18.03
CA SER A 105 18.90 15.72 18.46
C SER A 105 18.28 16.43 17.27
N LEU A 106 17.07 16.98 17.45
CA LEU A 106 16.44 17.81 16.42
C LEU A 106 17.37 18.97 16.00
N ALA A 107 18.06 19.61 16.95
CA ALA A 107 18.98 20.70 16.64
C ALA A 107 20.15 20.24 15.74
N GLN A 108 20.72 19.07 16.02
CA GLN A 108 21.78 18.48 15.18
C GLN A 108 21.27 18.16 13.78
N LEU A 109 20.06 17.60 13.66
CA LEU A 109 19.46 17.26 12.38
C LEU A 109 19.16 18.51 11.54
N LEU A 110 18.60 19.55 12.15
CA LEU A 110 18.33 20.82 11.47
C LEU A 110 19.63 21.46 10.96
N ALA A 111 20.69 21.46 11.77
CA ALA A 111 21.99 21.97 11.36
C ALA A 111 22.61 21.13 10.23
N ALA A 112 22.60 19.80 10.36
CA ALA A 112 23.21 18.88 9.39
C ALA A 112 22.59 18.97 7.99
N TYR A 113 21.27 19.19 7.92
CA TYR A 113 20.54 19.26 6.66
C TYR A 113 20.15 20.69 6.24
N SER A 114 20.63 21.71 6.97
CA SER A 114 20.28 23.12 6.74
C SER A 114 18.76 23.36 6.67
N LEU A 115 18.03 22.77 7.62
CA LEU A 115 16.57 22.81 7.71
C LEU A 115 16.08 23.77 8.78
N THR A 116 14.81 24.13 8.68
CA THR A 116 14.05 24.83 9.73
C THR A 116 12.97 23.90 10.27
N ALA A 117 12.69 24.00 11.58
CA ALA A 117 11.63 23.24 12.22
C ALA A 117 10.26 23.81 11.83
N THR A 118 9.71 23.32 10.73
CA THR A 118 8.37 23.69 10.25
C THR A 118 7.38 22.58 10.56
N GLU A 119 6.15 22.95 10.89
CA GLU A 119 5.03 22.00 11.00
C GLU A 119 4.96 21.12 9.76
N GLY A 120 4.85 19.80 9.97
CA GLY A 120 4.84 18.82 8.89
C GLY A 120 6.22 18.36 8.40
N LEU A 121 7.33 18.82 9.00
CA LEU A 121 8.67 18.28 8.70
C LEU A 121 8.70 16.78 9.03
N ARG A 122 9.01 15.96 8.02
CA ARG A 122 9.16 14.50 8.15
C ARG A 122 10.62 14.08 8.03
N LEU A 123 11.05 13.24 8.97
CA LEU A 123 12.38 12.64 9.00
C LEU A 123 12.22 11.13 8.96
N SER A 124 13.01 10.48 8.11
CA SER A 124 12.99 9.05 7.89
C SER A 124 14.18 8.39 8.57
N VAL A 125 13.91 7.34 9.33
CA VAL A 125 14.94 6.48 9.92
C VAL A 125 15.32 5.44 8.88
N VAL A 126 16.60 5.40 8.53
CA VAL A 126 17.11 4.60 7.42
C VAL A 126 18.20 3.65 7.90
N VAL A 127 18.09 2.38 7.53
CA VAL A 127 19.19 1.42 7.60
C VAL A 127 19.98 1.50 6.30
N LEU A 128 21.27 1.76 6.43
CA LEU A 128 22.23 1.72 5.33
C LEU A 128 23.01 0.42 5.42
N VAL A 129 23.23 -0.21 4.27
CA VAL A 129 24.09 -1.39 4.13
C VAL A 129 25.23 -1.09 3.17
N ASN A 130 26.45 -1.45 3.54
CA ASN A 130 27.55 -1.53 2.59
C ASN A 130 27.90 -3.01 2.37
N PRO A 131 27.51 -3.60 1.22
CA PRO A 131 27.75 -5.02 0.96
C PRO A 131 29.25 -5.35 0.77
N PHE A 132 30.09 -4.35 0.50
CA PHE A 132 31.50 -4.54 0.17
C PHE A 132 32.44 -4.29 1.35
N GLU A 133 31.95 -3.69 2.43
CA GLU A 133 32.69 -3.49 3.66
C GLU A 133 32.49 -4.66 4.62
N ARG A 134 33.58 -5.33 4.98
CA ARG A 134 33.55 -6.55 5.79
C ARG A 134 33.74 -6.24 7.26
N VAL A 135 32.73 -6.54 8.07
CA VAL A 135 32.79 -6.48 9.53
C VAL A 135 33.00 -7.89 10.08
N PRO A 136 34.01 -8.13 10.94
CA PRO A 136 34.22 -9.41 11.60
C PRO A 136 32.98 -9.88 12.39
N ALA A 137 32.66 -11.17 12.34
CA ALA A 137 31.48 -11.75 12.97
C ALA A 137 31.68 -13.19 13.45
N GLY A 138 30.82 -13.62 14.38
CA GLY A 138 30.87 -14.93 15.02
C GLY A 138 31.76 -14.96 16.26
N THR A 139 31.54 -15.94 17.13
CA THR A 139 32.34 -16.13 18.35
C THR A 139 33.68 -16.77 17.99
N PRO A 140 34.82 -16.20 18.42
CA PRO A 140 36.13 -16.83 18.24
C PRO A 140 36.19 -18.24 18.83
N ALA A 141 36.81 -19.16 18.10
CA ALA A 141 36.99 -20.52 18.59
C ALA A 141 38.06 -20.56 19.70
N PRO A 142 37.82 -21.25 20.83
CA PRO A 142 38.72 -21.22 21.99
C PRO A 142 40.07 -21.90 21.72
N ASP A 143 40.12 -22.81 20.75
CA ASP A 143 41.30 -23.55 20.30
C ASP A 143 42.11 -22.78 19.24
N GLU A 144 41.58 -21.69 18.70
CA GLU A 144 42.25 -20.89 17.69
C GLU A 144 43.18 -19.83 18.32
N THR A 145 44.48 -19.93 18.00
CA THR A 145 45.50 -18.98 18.48
C THR A 145 46.24 -18.34 17.30
N PRO A 146 46.22 -17.01 17.14
CA PRO A 146 45.50 -16.04 17.96
C PRO A 146 43.98 -16.09 17.75
N PRO A 147 43.16 -15.71 18.75
CA PRO A 147 41.72 -15.66 18.59
C PRO A 147 41.31 -14.76 17.42
N ARG A 148 40.50 -15.28 16.50
CA ARG A 148 39.90 -14.49 15.41
C ARG A 148 38.41 -14.76 15.28
N HIS A 149 37.70 -13.80 14.71
CA HIS A 149 36.33 -14.01 14.27
C HIS A 149 36.30 -14.95 13.07
N PRO A 150 35.49 -16.01 13.08
CA PRO A 150 35.47 -17.01 12.02
C PRO A 150 34.81 -16.51 10.73
N TYR A 151 33.92 -15.53 10.83
CA TYR A 151 33.08 -15.06 9.71
C TYR A 151 33.20 -13.55 9.50
N ASN A 152 32.61 -13.07 8.41
CA ASN A 152 32.37 -11.65 8.18
C ASN A 152 30.91 -11.42 7.80
N ARG A 153 30.47 -10.17 7.91
CA ARG A 153 29.16 -9.68 7.47
C ARG A 153 29.32 -8.30 6.83
N PRO A 154 28.36 -7.84 6.01
CA PRO A 154 28.38 -6.47 5.51
C PRO A 154 28.25 -5.47 6.65
N SER A 155 28.71 -4.24 6.43
CA SER A 155 28.54 -3.17 7.40
C SER A 155 27.11 -2.62 7.35
N TYR A 156 26.58 -2.30 8.54
CA TYR A 156 25.25 -1.71 8.70
C TYR A 156 25.35 -0.46 9.57
N SER A 157 24.56 0.56 9.23
CA SER A 157 24.44 1.76 10.06
C SER A 157 23.01 2.31 10.04
N LEU A 158 22.67 3.08 11.08
CA LEU A 158 21.43 3.83 11.14
C LEU A 158 21.71 5.30 10.83
N SER A 159 20.79 5.92 10.10
CA SER A 159 20.81 7.36 9.83
C SER A 159 19.40 7.93 9.93
N LEU A 160 19.30 9.21 10.24
CA LEU A 160 18.07 9.99 10.09
C LEU A 160 18.28 10.99 8.97
N VAL A 161 17.38 10.97 7.99
CA VAL A 161 17.43 11.84 6.81
C VAL A 161 16.07 12.53 6.61
N PRO A 162 16.01 13.75 6.07
CA PRO A 162 14.74 14.37 5.68
C PRO A 162 14.06 13.54 4.60
N THR A 163 12.75 13.30 4.71
CA THR A 163 12.01 12.48 3.74
C THR A 163 12.09 13.05 2.32
N SER A 164 12.15 14.37 2.18
CA SER A 164 12.35 15.06 0.89
C SER A 164 13.73 14.82 0.26
N GLN A 165 14.71 14.38 1.06
CA GLN A 165 16.08 14.07 0.65
C GLN A 165 16.37 12.57 0.63
N LEU A 166 15.34 11.71 0.75
CA LEU A 166 15.44 10.29 0.40
C LEU A 166 15.67 10.18 -1.12
N GLY A 167 16.90 10.46 -1.56
CA GLY A 167 17.31 10.29 -2.94
C GLY A 167 17.31 8.82 -3.34
N SER A 168 17.85 8.51 -4.52
CA SER A 168 17.96 7.14 -5.06
C SER A 168 19.03 6.29 -4.34
N ALA A 169 19.09 6.34 -3.00
CA ALA A 169 20.01 5.53 -2.22
C ALA A 169 19.61 4.06 -2.35
N THR A 170 20.29 3.35 -3.24
CA THR A 170 19.95 1.97 -3.64
C THR A 170 20.22 0.97 -2.52
N PHE A 171 21.15 1.26 -1.62
CA PHE A 171 21.49 0.44 -0.45
C PHE A 171 20.93 0.98 0.87
N ALA A 172 19.78 1.63 0.78
CA ALA A 172 19.06 2.16 1.93
C ALA A 172 17.70 1.47 2.06
N LEU A 173 17.23 1.33 3.30
CA LEU A 173 15.86 0.94 3.60
C LEU A 173 15.30 1.85 4.69
N VAL A 174 14.18 2.51 4.40
CA VAL A 174 13.43 3.28 5.40
C VAL A 174 12.71 2.31 6.33
N ILE A 175 12.92 2.44 7.63
CA ILE A 175 12.37 1.54 8.66
C ILE A 175 11.54 2.26 9.73
N GLY A 176 11.50 3.59 9.70
CA GLY A 176 10.73 4.40 10.64
C GLY A 176 10.57 5.83 10.15
N GLU A 177 9.64 6.56 10.76
CA GLU A 177 9.40 7.98 10.46
C GLU A 177 9.17 8.76 11.75
N LEU A 178 9.67 10.00 11.77
CA LEU A 178 9.36 11.03 12.75
C LEU A 178 8.64 12.18 12.04
N LEU A 179 7.67 12.78 12.74
CA LEU A 179 6.92 13.95 12.29
C LEU A 179 7.11 15.06 13.31
N TYR A 180 7.51 16.24 12.83
CA TYR A 180 7.46 17.46 13.64
C TYR A 180 6.05 18.04 13.58
N ALA A 181 5.37 18.02 14.71
CA ALA A 181 4.03 18.57 14.85
C ALA A 181 3.83 19.17 16.25
N GLU A 182 3.06 20.25 16.33
CA GLU A 182 2.75 20.94 17.58
C GLU A 182 4.01 21.35 18.36
N GLY A 183 5.04 21.80 17.65
CA GLY A 183 6.30 22.25 18.25
C GLY A 183 7.24 21.13 18.75
N ALA A 184 6.90 19.85 18.56
CA ALA A 184 7.70 18.71 19.02
C ALA A 184 7.92 17.66 17.92
N LEU A 185 9.07 16.98 17.96
CA LEU A 185 9.34 15.85 17.08
C LEU A 185 8.77 14.56 17.71
N ARG A 186 7.93 13.81 16.98
CA ARG A 186 7.28 12.60 17.49
C ARG A 186 7.44 11.41 16.53
N PRO A 187 7.63 10.18 17.03
CA PRO A 187 7.57 8.99 16.20
C PRO A 187 6.19 8.74 15.59
N VAL A 188 6.16 8.37 14.32
CA VAL A 188 4.95 7.89 13.64
C VAL A 188 4.78 6.41 13.97
N ALA A 189 4.08 6.11 15.07
CA ALA A 189 3.94 4.75 15.61
C ALA A 189 3.32 3.75 14.62
N GLN A 190 2.46 4.25 13.73
CA GLN A 190 1.75 3.48 12.72
C GLN A 190 2.53 3.31 11.40
N TYR A 191 3.77 3.81 11.33
CA TYR A 191 4.60 3.67 10.14
C TYR A 191 4.83 2.18 9.82
N ILE A 192 4.63 1.81 8.56
CA ILE A 192 4.90 0.47 8.05
C ILE A 192 6.04 0.58 7.04
N PRO A 193 7.20 -0.06 7.29
CA PRO A 193 8.30 -0.09 6.33
C PRO A 193 7.91 -0.75 5.00
N PRO A 194 8.61 -0.40 3.90
CA PRO A 194 8.61 -1.19 2.66
C PRO A 194 8.71 -2.68 2.97
N SER A 195 7.87 -3.49 2.34
CA SER A 195 7.66 -4.90 2.69
C SER A 195 7.39 -5.72 1.42
N MET A 196 8.06 -6.87 1.29
CA MET A 196 7.91 -7.75 0.13
C MET A 196 6.65 -8.62 0.22
N ALA A 197 6.14 -8.87 1.43
CA ALA A 197 4.92 -9.61 1.66
C ALA A 197 4.06 -8.95 2.74
N LEU A 198 2.74 -9.16 2.71
CA LEU A 198 1.87 -8.80 3.83
C LEU A 198 2.31 -9.51 5.12
N ALA A 199 2.80 -10.74 5.02
CA ALA A 199 3.39 -11.51 6.12
C ALA A 199 4.70 -10.94 6.67
N SER A 200 5.31 -9.93 6.04
CA SER A 200 6.55 -9.31 6.52
C SER A 200 6.37 -8.38 7.70
N HIS A 201 5.15 -7.92 7.98
CA HIS A 201 4.88 -7.00 9.08
C HIS A 201 3.53 -7.30 9.76
N PRO A 202 3.44 -7.32 11.10
CA PRO A 202 2.21 -7.70 11.80
C PRO A 202 1.02 -6.78 11.48
N ALA A 203 1.24 -5.47 11.35
CA ALA A 203 0.18 -4.53 10.99
C ALA A 203 -0.40 -4.79 9.58
N LEU A 204 0.39 -5.33 8.65
CA LEU A 204 -0.06 -5.67 7.30
C LEU A 204 -0.95 -6.92 7.32
N LEU A 205 -0.55 -7.97 8.06
CA LEU A 205 -1.39 -9.14 8.28
C LEU A 205 -2.68 -8.79 9.01
N GLN A 206 -2.61 -7.92 10.00
CA GLN A 206 -3.80 -7.45 10.70
C GLN A 206 -4.75 -6.72 9.75
N ALA A 207 -4.24 -5.83 8.90
CA ALA A 207 -5.03 -5.13 7.89
C ALA A 207 -5.68 -6.11 6.90
N LEU A 208 -4.93 -7.13 6.44
CA LEU A 208 -5.47 -8.19 5.57
C LEU A 208 -6.65 -8.91 6.23
N HIS A 209 -6.51 -9.36 7.49
CA HIS A 209 -7.58 -10.07 8.19
C HIS A 209 -8.80 -9.18 8.43
N GLN A 210 -8.59 -7.92 8.82
CA GLN A 210 -9.67 -6.96 9.02
C GLN A 210 -10.45 -6.71 7.73
N LEU A 211 -9.74 -6.52 6.61
CA LEU A 211 -10.36 -6.27 5.31
C LEU A 211 -11.06 -7.53 4.78
N ASP A 212 -10.46 -8.72 4.88
CA ASP A 212 -11.12 -9.97 4.48
C ASP A 212 -12.44 -10.17 5.22
N PHE A 213 -12.45 -9.93 6.54
CA PHE A 213 -13.67 -9.98 7.33
C PHE A 213 -14.72 -8.96 6.85
N GLN A 214 -14.33 -7.69 6.69
CA GLN A 214 -15.25 -6.63 6.24
C GLN A 214 -15.84 -6.92 4.85
N LEU A 215 -15.02 -7.40 3.92
CA LEU A 215 -15.46 -7.71 2.56
C LEU A 215 -16.41 -8.93 2.54
N ALA A 216 -16.18 -9.93 3.40
CA ALA A 216 -17.07 -11.08 3.55
C ALA A 216 -18.44 -10.68 4.17
N GLU A 217 -18.44 -9.77 5.15
CA GLU A 217 -19.68 -9.21 5.68
C GLU A 217 -20.44 -8.42 4.61
N LEU A 218 -19.74 -7.58 3.85
CA LEU A 218 -20.30 -6.82 2.73
C LEU A 218 -20.93 -7.74 1.67
N GLU A 219 -20.23 -8.83 1.31
CA GLU A 219 -20.75 -9.86 0.39
C GLU A 219 -22.06 -10.47 0.93
N THR A 220 -22.08 -10.83 2.21
CA THR A 220 -23.25 -11.40 2.88
C THR A 220 -24.44 -10.43 2.89
N ASP A 221 -24.21 -9.16 3.22
CA ASP A 221 -25.25 -8.14 3.25
C ASP A 221 -25.78 -7.82 1.86
N ALA A 222 -24.91 -7.80 0.84
CA ALA A 222 -25.31 -7.66 -0.54
C ALA A 222 -26.21 -8.83 -1.01
N PHE A 223 -25.90 -10.08 -0.65
CA PHE A 223 -26.78 -11.22 -0.94
C PHE A 223 -28.17 -11.07 -0.30
N LYS A 224 -28.25 -10.61 0.95
CA LYS A 224 -29.54 -10.36 1.62
C LYS A 224 -30.36 -9.31 0.88
N ILE A 225 -29.73 -8.22 0.44
CA ILE A 225 -30.39 -7.15 -0.34
C ILE A 225 -30.97 -7.73 -1.63
N ILE A 226 -30.15 -8.45 -2.42
CA ILE A 226 -30.57 -9.06 -3.68
C ILE A 226 -31.76 -10.02 -3.45
N HIS A 227 -31.67 -10.86 -2.42
CA HIS A 227 -32.72 -11.82 -2.08
C HIS A 227 -34.03 -11.12 -1.70
N LYS A 228 -33.98 -10.06 -0.90
CA LYS A 228 -35.17 -9.29 -0.50
C LYS A 228 -35.88 -8.65 -1.68
N VAL A 229 -35.13 -8.09 -2.63
CA VAL A 229 -35.72 -7.50 -3.85
C VAL A 229 -36.34 -8.60 -4.73
N LYS A 230 -35.68 -9.74 -4.91
CA LYS A 230 -36.18 -10.85 -5.75
C LYS A 230 -37.39 -11.57 -5.18
N MET A 231 -37.50 -11.71 -3.86
CA MET A 231 -38.63 -12.38 -3.20
C MET A 231 -39.93 -11.57 -3.20
N ARG A 232 -39.88 -10.29 -3.57
CA ARG A 232 -41.03 -9.37 -3.56
C ARG A 232 -41.27 -8.74 -4.93
N PRO A 233 -41.55 -9.55 -5.98
CA PRO A 233 -41.79 -9.02 -7.33
C PRO A 233 -43.02 -8.10 -7.37
N ASP A 234 -43.94 -8.25 -6.42
CA ASP A 234 -45.15 -7.45 -6.24
C ASP A 234 -44.89 -6.00 -5.76
N LYS A 235 -43.71 -5.72 -5.19
CA LYS A 235 -43.33 -4.40 -4.62
C LYS A 235 -42.11 -3.78 -5.30
N ARG A 236 -41.92 -4.09 -6.59
CA ARG A 236 -40.80 -3.61 -7.39
C ARG A 236 -40.90 -2.09 -7.61
N SER A 237 -39.86 -1.36 -7.24
CA SER A 237 -39.69 0.07 -7.54
C SER A 237 -38.41 0.30 -8.36
N PRO A 238 -38.32 1.38 -9.16
CA PRO A 238 -37.10 1.73 -9.88
C PRO A 238 -35.89 1.82 -8.94
N LEU A 239 -36.05 2.46 -7.77
CA LEU A 239 -35.02 2.56 -6.74
C LEU A 239 -34.58 1.17 -6.22
N ALA A 240 -35.52 0.24 -6.01
CA ALA A 240 -35.17 -1.12 -5.59
C ALA A 240 -34.35 -1.87 -6.65
N ASP A 241 -34.64 -1.63 -7.94
CA ASP A 241 -33.84 -2.17 -9.04
C ASP A 241 -32.43 -1.58 -9.10
N LEU A 242 -32.27 -0.27 -8.87
CA LEU A 242 -30.95 0.38 -8.78
C LEU A 242 -30.10 -0.19 -7.64
N VAL A 243 -30.70 -0.33 -6.44
CA VAL A 243 -30.04 -0.93 -5.28
C VAL A 243 -29.65 -2.38 -5.56
N ARG A 244 -30.53 -3.15 -6.20
CA ARG A 244 -30.24 -4.55 -6.59
C ARG A 244 -29.10 -4.61 -7.59
N GLU A 245 -29.09 -3.77 -8.62
CA GLU A 245 -28.00 -3.76 -9.60
C GLU A 245 -26.66 -3.42 -8.95
N LEU A 246 -26.60 -2.39 -8.10
CA LEU A 246 -25.38 -2.05 -7.38
C LEU A 246 -24.89 -3.22 -6.50
N ALA A 247 -25.81 -3.88 -5.79
CA ALA A 247 -25.49 -5.05 -4.96
C ALA A 247 -24.99 -6.23 -5.80
N GLU A 248 -25.60 -6.51 -6.96
CA GLU A 248 -25.17 -7.57 -7.87
C GLU A 248 -23.77 -7.29 -8.43
N ARG A 249 -23.47 -6.05 -8.84
CA ARG A 249 -22.13 -5.63 -9.30
C ARG A 249 -21.08 -5.76 -8.20
N THR A 250 -21.45 -5.41 -6.97
CA THR A 250 -20.56 -5.51 -5.79
C THR A 250 -20.21 -6.96 -5.48
N VAL A 251 -21.22 -7.86 -5.41
CA VAL A 251 -21.00 -9.29 -5.15
C VAL A 251 -20.16 -9.94 -6.25
N GLN A 252 -20.44 -9.65 -7.52
CA GLN A 252 -19.66 -10.20 -8.63
C GLN A 252 -18.19 -9.78 -8.55
N ALA A 253 -17.91 -8.53 -8.17
CA ALA A 253 -16.54 -8.05 -8.01
C ALA A 253 -15.86 -8.69 -6.79
N LEU A 254 -16.57 -8.83 -5.65
CA LEU A 254 -16.05 -9.50 -4.46
C LEU A 254 -15.72 -10.97 -4.71
N ALA A 255 -16.61 -11.70 -5.37
CA ALA A 255 -16.43 -13.12 -5.69
C ALA A 255 -15.17 -13.39 -6.53
N GLN A 256 -14.74 -12.42 -7.36
CA GLN A 256 -13.52 -12.53 -8.16
C GLN A 256 -12.23 -12.34 -7.33
N GLN A 257 -12.29 -11.61 -6.21
CA GLN A 257 -11.10 -11.21 -5.45
C GLN A 257 -10.93 -11.97 -4.13
N LEU A 258 -12.02 -12.29 -3.42
CA LEU A 258 -11.98 -12.84 -2.05
C LEU A 258 -11.19 -14.16 -1.95
N THR A 259 -11.40 -15.09 -2.87
CA THR A 259 -10.68 -16.37 -2.87
C THR A 259 -9.18 -16.16 -3.01
N THR A 260 -8.78 -15.28 -3.92
CA THR A 260 -7.38 -14.97 -4.18
C THR A 260 -6.73 -14.26 -3.00
N LEU A 261 -7.46 -13.35 -2.36
CA LEU A 261 -7.02 -12.68 -1.13
C LEU A 261 -6.72 -13.68 -0.02
N ARG A 262 -7.64 -14.62 0.24
CA ARG A 262 -7.48 -15.62 1.31
C ARG A 262 -6.34 -16.60 1.07
N LEU A 263 -6.15 -17.01 -0.19
CA LEU A 263 -5.16 -18.05 -0.50
C LEU A 263 -3.75 -17.49 -0.73
N LEU A 264 -3.64 -16.32 -1.37
CA LEU A 264 -2.36 -15.86 -1.89
C LEU A 264 -1.85 -14.57 -1.23
N ALA A 265 -2.73 -13.69 -0.74
CA ALA A 265 -2.32 -12.31 -0.41
C ALA A 265 -1.25 -12.24 0.69
N ALA A 266 -1.24 -13.14 1.66
CA ALA A 266 -0.26 -13.14 2.75
C ALA A 266 1.20 -13.12 2.24
N ALA A 267 1.48 -13.78 1.11
CA ALA A 267 2.79 -13.85 0.49
C ALA A 267 3.05 -12.74 -0.56
N GLN A 268 2.07 -11.88 -0.83
CA GLN A 268 2.13 -10.83 -1.86
C GLN A 268 2.48 -9.46 -1.25
N PRO A 269 3.04 -8.52 -2.02
CA PRO A 269 3.33 -7.18 -1.52
C PRO A 269 2.05 -6.40 -1.16
N PRO A 270 2.15 -5.31 -0.36
CA PRO A 270 0.99 -4.49 -0.02
C PRO A 270 0.26 -3.89 -1.23
N SER A 271 0.96 -3.64 -2.34
CA SER A 271 0.36 -3.21 -3.61
C SER A 271 -0.68 -4.19 -4.15
N TYR A 272 -0.49 -5.49 -3.91
CA TYR A 272 -1.40 -6.54 -4.35
C TYR A 272 -2.75 -6.46 -3.63
N LEU A 273 -2.73 -6.28 -2.29
CA LEU A 273 -3.94 -6.09 -1.51
C LEU A 273 -4.69 -4.84 -1.99
N LEU A 274 -3.98 -3.73 -2.17
CA LEU A 274 -4.60 -2.50 -2.66
C LEU A 274 -5.21 -2.71 -4.06
N ASP A 275 -4.50 -3.32 -5.00
CA ASP A 275 -5.02 -3.63 -6.34
C ASP A 275 -6.32 -4.45 -6.28
N ALA A 276 -6.36 -5.50 -5.44
CA ALA A 276 -7.57 -6.30 -5.25
C ALA A 276 -8.76 -5.47 -4.73
N LEU A 277 -8.52 -4.59 -3.75
CA LEU A 277 -9.56 -3.67 -3.24
C LEU A 277 -10.03 -2.71 -4.34
N LEU A 278 -9.11 -2.14 -5.11
CA LEU A 278 -9.46 -1.23 -6.20
C LEU A 278 -10.26 -1.92 -7.31
N ARG A 279 -9.98 -3.19 -7.60
CA ARG A 279 -10.78 -4.01 -8.53
C ARG A 279 -12.21 -4.23 -8.06
N VAL A 280 -12.47 -4.15 -6.75
CA VAL A 280 -13.85 -4.19 -6.21
C VAL A 280 -14.47 -2.79 -6.19
N ALA A 281 -13.73 -1.76 -5.78
CA ALA A 281 -14.24 -0.39 -5.70
C ALA A 281 -14.61 0.19 -7.09
N LYS A 282 -13.84 -0.18 -8.13
CA LYS A 282 -14.02 0.36 -9.48
C LYS A 282 -15.39 0.01 -10.08
N PRO A 283 -15.87 -1.25 -10.11
CA PRO A 283 -17.23 -1.60 -10.54
C PRO A 283 -18.32 -0.84 -9.78
N ILE A 284 -18.19 -0.65 -8.47
CA ILE A 284 -19.17 0.09 -7.64
C ILE A 284 -19.24 1.55 -8.13
N LYS A 285 -18.09 2.21 -8.24
CA LYS A 285 -18.02 3.59 -8.74
C LYS A 285 -18.57 3.71 -10.15
N THR A 286 -18.14 2.83 -11.07
CA THR A 286 -18.60 2.83 -12.46
C THR A 286 -20.12 2.63 -12.53
N SER A 287 -20.70 1.80 -11.67
CA SER A 287 -22.15 1.60 -11.63
C SER A 287 -22.89 2.88 -11.26
N LEU A 288 -22.36 3.68 -10.33
CA LEU A 288 -22.92 5.00 -9.98
C LEU A 288 -22.73 6.03 -11.10
N ASP A 289 -21.60 5.99 -11.81
CA ASP A 289 -21.32 6.91 -12.93
C ASP A 289 -22.20 6.62 -14.15
N MET A 290 -22.70 5.39 -14.30
CA MET A 290 -23.58 4.98 -15.42
C MET A 290 -25.05 5.38 -15.23
N LEU A 291 -25.44 5.81 -14.04
CA LEU A 291 -26.80 6.27 -13.76
C LEU A 291 -27.07 7.64 -14.37
N THR A 292 -28.34 7.91 -14.70
CA THR A 292 -28.77 9.28 -14.98
C THR A 292 -28.62 10.16 -13.74
N GLU A 293 -28.60 11.47 -13.91
CA GLU A 293 -28.42 12.40 -12.79
C GLU A 293 -29.52 12.25 -11.72
N ALA A 294 -30.78 12.06 -12.17
CA ALA A 294 -31.92 11.84 -11.29
C ALA A 294 -31.84 10.51 -10.52
N GLU A 295 -31.53 9.40 -11.20
CA GLU A 295 -31.37 8.09 -10.57
C GLU A 295 -30.24 8.09 -9.54
N ARG A 296 -29.12 8.73 -9.88
CA ARG A 296 -27.96 8.85 -8.98
C ARG A 296 -28.31 9.65 -7.74
N GLU A 297 -28.98 10.79 -7.89
CA GLU A 297 -29.40 11.62 -6.77
C GLU A 297 -30.38 10.89 -5.85
N GLU A 298 -31.38 10.21 -6.42
CA GLU A 298 -32.36 9.42 -5.66
C GLU A 298 -31.67 8.29 -4.87
N LEU A 299 -30.77 7.54 -5.51
CA LEU A 299 -30.03 6.45 -4.88
C LEU A 299 -29.13 6.93 -3.74
N LEU A 300 -28.41 8.05 -3.96
CA LEU A 300 -27.50 8.60 -2.95
C LEU A 300 -28.26 9.20 -1.76
N LYS A 301 -29.38 9.88 -1.98
CA LYS A 301 -30.26 10.35 -0.90
C LYS A 301 -30.84 9.18 -0.10
N TYR A 302 -31.19 8.10 -0.79
CA TYR A 302 -31.64 6.88 -0.13
C TYR A 302 -30.56 6.27 0.77
N PHE A 303 -29.29 6.22 0.31
CA PHE A 303 -28.18 5.79 1.16
C PHE A 303 -27.98 6.71 2.36
N GLU A 304 -28.00 8.02 2.16
CA GLU A 304 -27.86 8.99 3.24
C GLU A 304 -28.96 8.85 4.30
N GLN A 305 -30.22 8.67 3.89
CA GLN A 305 -31.35 8.54 4.82
C GLN A 305 -31.25 7.34 5.77
N TRP A 306 -30.64 6.24 5.31
CA TRP A 306 -30.54 5.00 6.08
C TRP A 306 -29.20 4.79 6.76
N SER A 307 -28.11 5.32 6.19
CA SER A 307 -26.75 5.14 6.71
C SER A 307 -26.16 6.38 7.37
N GLU A 308 -26.85 7.52 7.29
CA GLU A 308 -26.37 8.84 7.73
C GLU A 308 -25.02 9.21 7.07
N THR A 309 -24.69 8.57 5.95
CA THR A 309 -23.47 8.82 5.18
C THR A 309 -23.76 9.85 4.09
N PRO A 310 -23.16 11.05 4.15
CA PRO A 310 -23.39 12.06 3.13
C PRO A 310 -22.89 11.59 1.75
N PRO A 311 -23.63 11.86 0.65
CA PRO A 311 -23.25 11.45 -0.70
C PRO A 311 -21.84 11.88 -1.10
N ALA A 312 -21.44 13.10 -0.73
CA ALA A 312 -20.11 13.64 -1.03
C ALA A 312 -18.98 12.82 -0.41
N VAL A 313 -19.19 12.27 0.80
CA VAL A 313 -18.19 11.45 1.51
C VAL A 313 -17.98 10.14 0.78
N LEU A 314 -19.07 9.46 0.39
CA LEU A 314 -19.02 8.21 -0.36
C LEU A 314 -18.35 8.39 -1.72
N LEU A 315 -18.79 9.39 -2.50
CA LEU A 315 -18.26 9.65 -3.83
C LEU A 315 -16.78 10.06 -3.78
N SER A 316 -16.37 10.86 -2.80
CA SER A 316 -14.96 11.23 -2.59
C SER A 316 -14.12 10.02 -2.20
N ALA A 317 -14.61 9.13 -1.33
CA ALA A 317 -13.90 7.93 -0.94
C ALA A 317 -13.72 6.96 -2.12
N LEU A 318 -14.77 6.75 -2.92
CA LEU A 318 -14.71 5.94 -4.15
C LEU A 318 -13.77 6.54 -5.19
N GLN A 319 -13.84 7.86 -5.41
CA GLN A 319 -12.94 8.56 -6.33
C GLN A 319 -11.49 8.42 -5.87
N GLY A 320 -11.21 8.71 -4.60
CA GLY A 320 -9.88 8.64 -4.02
C GLY A 320 -9.29 7.23 -4.09
N ALA A 321 -10.11 6.18 -3.91
CA ALA A 321 -9.66 4.81 -4.12
C ALA A 321 -9.28 4.57 -5.59
N VAL A 322 -10.15 4.89 -6.54
CA VAL A 322 -9.91 4.62 -7.97
C VAL A 322 -8.74 5.42 -8.55
N THR A 323 -8.35 6.55 -7.96
CA THR A 323 -7.19 7.35 -8.39
C THR A 323 -5.94 7.13 -7.53
N LEU A 324 -5.96 6.16 -6.61
CA LEU A 324 -4.84 5.91 -5.71
C LEU A 324 -3.59 5.51 -6.50
N THR A 325 -2.49 6.24 -6.28
CA THR A 325 -1.16 5.86 -6.77
C THR A 325 -0.37 5.29 -5.61
N TYR A 326 0.08 4.05 -5.75
CA TYR A 326 0.79 3.35 -4.69
C TYR A 326 2.15 3.99 -4.41
N ASN A 327 2.43 4.26 -3.14
CA ASN A 327 3.72 4.68 -2.64
C ASN A 327 4.18 3.71 -1.55
N HIS A 328 5.29 3.02 -1.82
CA HIS A 328 5.81 1.97 -0.96
C HIS A 328 6.35 2.49 0.39
N HIS A 329 6.54 3.80 0.55
CA HIS A 329 6.90 4.45 1.81
C HIS A 329 5.68 4.95 2.59
N ARG A 330 4.47 4.86 2.04
CA ARG A 330 3.21 5.39 2.58
C ARG A 330 2.12 4.31 2.70
N VAL A 331 2.54 3.06 2.91
CA VAL A 331 1.63 1.90 2.93
C VAL A 331 0.52 2.07 3.98
N HIS A 332 0.84 2.57 5.16
CA HIS A 332 -0.15 2.81 6.21
C HIS A 332 -1.27 3.78 5.77
N GLU A 333 -0.91 4.90 5.14
CA GLU A 333 -1.88 5.92 4.69
C GLU A 333 -2.83 5.34 3.64
N HIS A 334 -2.31 4.52 2.72
CA HIS A 334 -3.13 3.81 1.74
C HIS A 334 -4.10 2.80 2.39
N LEU A 335 -3.62 2.02 3.37
CA LEU A 335 -4.47 1.06 4.09
C LEU A 335 -5.56 1.76 4.89
N GLN A 336 -5.24 2.87 5.56
CA GLN A 336 -6.22 3.67 6.30
C GLN A 336 -7.31 4.21 5.37
N GLN A 337 -6.94 4.76 4.21
CA GLN A 337 -7.90 5.25 3.23
C GLN A 337 -8.82 4.13 2.73
N GLN A 338 -8.27 2.95 2.46
CA GLN A 338 -9.09 1.80 2.05
C GLN A 338 -10.01 1.33 3.17
N GLN A 339 -9.50 1.21 4.40
CA GLN A 339 -10.30 0.81 5.55
C GLN A 339 -11.51 1.73 5.76
N GLN A 340 -11.33 3.04 5.60
CA GLN A 340 -12.44 4.01 5.67
C GLN A 340 -13.49 3.77 4.57
N LEU A 341 -13.08 3.57 3.31
CA LEU A 341 -14.01 3.27 2.23
C LEU A 341 -14.83 2.00 2.50
N TRP A 342 -14.18 0.91 2.91
CA TRP A 342 -14.85 -0.37 3.13
C TRP A 342 -15.75 -0.35 4.36
N GLN A 343 -15.40 0.44 5.39
CA GLN A 343 -16.30 0.71 6.51
C GLN A 343 -17.57 1.46 6.09
N LEU A 344 -17.44 2.48 5.23
CA LEU A 344 -18.59 3.24 4.70
C LEU A 344 -19.52 2.35 3.87
N LEU A 345 -18.95 1.60 2.92
CA LEU A 345 -19.72 0.67 2.09
C LEU A 345 -20.38 -0.44 2.92
N GLY A 346 -19.63 -1.01 3.88
CA GLY A 346 -20.16 -2.00 4.81
C GLY A 346 -21.32 -1.45 5.64
N LEU A 347 -21.22 -0.22 6.15
CA LEU A 347 -22.30 0.43 6.89
C LEU A 347 -23.57 0.59 6.04
N ILE A 348 -23.43 1.13 4.82
CA ILE A 348 -24.56 1.32 3.89
C ILE A 348 -25.26 -0.02 3.63
N PHE A 349 -24.51 -1.03 3.21
CA PHE A 349 -25.08 -2.34 2.86
C PHE A 349 -25.70 -3.03 4.08
N ARG A 350 -25.09 -2.91 5.26
CA ARG A 350 -25.63 -3.46 6.51
C ARG A 350 -26.95 -2.81 6.89
N GLN A 351 -27.07 -1.48 6.79
CA GLN A 351 -28.33 -0.80 7.09
C GLN A 351 -29.43 -1.21 6.11
N LEU A 352 -29.11 -1.24 4.81
CA LEU A 352 -30.06 -1.69 3.78
C LEU A 352 -30.46 -3.16 3.96
N SER A 353 -29.53 -4.03 4.35
CA SER A 353 -29.79 -5.46 4.57
C SER A 353 -30.71 -5.73 5.77
N GLN A 354 -30.89 -4.76 6.67
CA GLN A 354 -31.81 -4.85 7.82
C GLN A 354 -33.23 -4.41 7.49
N LEU A 355 -33.45 -3.63 6.42
CA LEU A 355 -34.77 -3.13 6.04
C LEU A 355 -35.73 -4.25 5.66
N GLU A 356 -37.00 -4.16 6.04
CA GLU A 356 -38.03 -5.09 5.56
C GLU A 356 -38.29 -4.94 4.06
N TYR A 357 -38.21 -3.70 3.54
CA TYR A 357 -38.46 -3.35 2.15
C TYR A 357 -37.34 -2.46 1.61
N ILE A 358 -36.74 -2.86 0.49
CA ILE A 358 -35.76 -2.06 -0.24
C ILE A 358 -36.50 -1.13 -1.20
N GLY A 359 -36.04 0.12 -1.33
CA GLY A 359 -36.58 1.09 -2.28
C GLY A 359 -37.78 1.88 -1.76
N LYS A 360 -37.94 1.98 -0.42
CA LYS A 360 -38.91 2.85 0.24
C LYS A 360 -38.19 3.85 1.14
N ASN A 361 -38.41 5.14 0.92
CA ASN A 361 -37.88 6.19 1.78
C ASN A 361 -38.51 6.11 3.18
N ARG A 362 -37.74 6.50 4.19
CA ARG A 362 -38.11 6.43 5.62
C ARG A 362 -39.36 7.26 5.97
N GLU A 363 -39.68 8.26 5.14
CA GLU A 363 -40.83 9.15 5.30
C GLU A 363 -42.12 8.63 4.64
N GLY A 364 -42.06 7.57 3.82
CA GLY A 364 -43.23 6.96 3.17
C GLY A 364 -43.89 7.86 2.10
N TRP A 365 -43.88 7.41 0.85
CA TRP A 365 -44.73 7.91 -0.26
C TRP A 365 -44.89 9.44 -0.44
N GLN A 366 -43.97 10.29 0.00
CA GLN A 366 -43.92 11.66 -0.55
C GLN A 366 -43.16 11.61 -1.87
N THR A 367 -43.86 11.12 -2.89
CA THR A 367 -43.50 11.33 -4.28
C THR A 367 -43.34 12.83 -4.51
N PHE A 368 -42.10 13.28 -4.73
CA PHE A 368 -41.88 14.53 -5.43
C PHE A 368 -42.35 14.32 -6.86
N ILE A 369 -43.63 14.63 -7.12
CA ILE A 369 -44.16 14.74 -8.47
C ILE A 369 -43.52 16.01 -9.05
N ASN A 370 -42.42 15.84 -9.77
CA ASN A 370 -42.00 16.87 -10.73
C ASN A 370 -42.99 16.80 -11.89
N GLU A 371 -44.04 17.62 -11.80
CA GLU A 371 -44.85 17.97 -12.96
C GLU A 371 -43.95 18.75 -13.92
N ASN A 372 -43.30 18.07 -14.86
CA ASN A 372 -42.79 18.75 -16.04
C ASN A 372 -44.01 19.14 -16.90
N PRO A 373 -44.29 20.43 -17.13
CA PRO A 373 -45.28 20.81 -18.13
C PRO A 373 -44.76 20.34 -19.49
N VAL A 374 -45.56 19.52 -20.17
CA VAL A 374 -45.33 19.12 -21.55
C VAL A 374 -45.31 20.39 -22.39
N ALA A 375 -44.14 20.78 -22.88
CA ALA A 375 -44.01 21.84 -23.86
C ALA A 375 -44.55 21.33 -25.21
N ASP A 376 -45.61 21.96 -25.69
CA ASP A 376 -46.10 21.78 -27.06
C ASP A 376 -44.97 22.16 -28.04
N HIS A 377 -44.40 21.15 -28.71
CA HIS A 377 -43.53 21.37 -29.85
C HIS A 377 -44.39 21.52 -31.11
N PRO A 378 -44.33 22.66 -31.84
CA PRO A 378 -44.95 22.76 -33.15
C PRO A 378 -44.21 21.87 -34.15
N ILE A 379 -45.01 21.20 -34.98
CA ILE A 379 -44.59 20.31 -36.07
C ILE A 379 -43.74 21.10 -37.08
N ILE A 380 -42.47 20.74 -37.21
CA ILE A 380 -41.59 21.22 -38.29
C ILE A 380 -41.61 20.20 -39.42
N ALA A 381 -42.02 20.63 -40.62
CA ALA A 381 -42.04 19.82 -41.83
C ALA A 381 -40.61 19.55 -42.36
N PRO A 382 -40.37 18.42 -43.05
CA PRO A 382 -39.03 17.99 -43.43
C PRO A 382 -38.51 18.79 -44.64
N VAL A 383 -37.25 19.22 -44.56
CA VAL A 383 -36.48 19.83 -45.66
C VAL A 383 -35.46 18.79 -46.16
N PRO A 384 -35.27 18.61 -47.49
CA PRO A 384 -34.55 17.47 -48.04
C PRO A 384 -33.02 17.62 -48.01
N GLU A 385 -32.33 16.48 -47.88
CA GLU A 385 -30.88 16.33 -47.88
C GLU A 385 -30.22 16.68 -49.24
N PRO A 386 -28.96 17.19 -49.23
CA PRO A 386 -28.03 16.99 -50.32
C PRO A 386 -26.95 15.95 -49.98
N ARG A 387 -26.62 15.16 -51.02
CA ARG A 387 -25.73 14.00 -51.03
C ARG A 387 -24.24 14.32 -50.79
N ALA A 388 -23.61 13.39 -50.06
CA ALA A 388 -22.25 12.84 -50.16
C ALA A 388 -21.11 13.67 -50.80
N GLY A 389 -20.06 13.89 -50.01
CA GLY A 389 -18.68 14.10 -50.46
C GLY A 389 -17.72 13.59 -49.38
N GLY A 390 -16.93 12.55 -49.71
CA GLY A 390 -16.04 11.85 -48.78
C GLY A 390 -14.68 12.51 -48.55
N VAL A 391 -13.75 11.67 -48.07
CA VAL A 391 -12.35 11.92 -47.63
C VAL A 391 -12.32 12.26 -46.13
N GLY A 392 -11.83 11.41 -45.22
CA GLY A 392 -10.74 10.45 -45.31
C GLY A 392 -9.50 11.06 -44.65
N LEU A 393 -9.29 10.83 -43.34
CA LEU A 393 -7.98 11.00 -42.73
C LEU A 393 -7.83 10.13 -41.48
N ARG A 394 -6.87 9.22 -41.59
CA ARG A 394 -6.32 8.36 -40.55
C ARG A 394 -5.67 9.19 -39.46
N TRP A 395 -5.87 8.78 -38.22
CA TRP A 395 -5.04 9.16 -37.09
C TRP A 395 -4.17 7.96 -36.70
N ASN A 396 -2.85 8.15 -36.67
CA ASN A 396 -1.86 7.18 -36.21
C ASN A 396 -1.13 7.81 -35.01
N PRO A 397 -0.91 7.07 -33.90
CA PRO A 397 -0.30 7.62 -32.70
C PRO A 397 1.23 7.53 -32.78
N PHE A 398 1.87 8.66 -32.57
CA PHE A 398 3.04 8.72 -31.69
C PHE A 398 2.59 9.32 -30.37
#